data_AF-A0A2G5SJS0-F1
#
_entry.id   AF-A0A2G5SJS0-F1
#
_cell.length_a   1.000
_cell.length_b   1.000
_cell.length_c   1.000
_cell.angle_alpha   90.00
_cell.angle_beta   90.00
_cell.angle_gamma   90.00
#
_symmetry.space_group_name_H-M   'P 1'
#
loop_
_entity.id
_entity.type
_entity.pdbx_description
1 polymer ?
#
loop_
_entity_poly.entity_id
_entity_poly.type
_entity_poly.pdbx_seq_one_letter_code
_entity_poly.pdbx_strand_id
1 'polypeptide(L)' 'MNFFSNINFSNDYLIHFNSPLFQEIKGRQQDFMKAFNAGDAAGAASVYDPDGYFMPNGRNPVKGRSGL' A
#
# COMPACT_ATOMS: atom_id res chain seq x y z
N MET A 1 12.83 -1.54 -5.30
CA MET A 1 12.85 -2.74 -4.42
C MET A 1 11.50 -3.42 -4.52
N ASN A 2 11.45 -4.73 -4.76
CA ASN A 2 10.21 -5.50 -4.86
C ASN A 2 9.96 -6.20 -3.52
N PHE A 3 8.99 -5.72 -2.74
CA PHE A 3 8.76 -6.14 -1.34
C PHE A 3 8.41 -7.62 -1.17
N PHE A 4 8.09 -8.32 -2.26
CA PHE A 4 7.58 -9.69 -2.24
C PHE A 4 8.62 -10.74 -2.64
N SER A 5 9.89 -10.37 -2.84
CA SER A 5 10.91 -11.26 -3.41
C SER A 5 11.27 -12.46 -2.53
N ASN A 6 10.96 -12.42 -1.24
CA ASN A 6 11.39 -13.43 -0.26
C ASN A 6 10.26 -14.31 0.29
N ILE A 7 9.07 -14.26 -0.31
CA ILE A 7 7.95 -15.07 0.16
C ILE A 7 7.81 -16.29 -0.76
N ASN A 8 8.01 -17.49 -0.19
CA ASN A 8 7.84 -18.76 -0.90
C ASN A 8 6.35 -19.16 -0.89
N PHE A 9 5.72 -19.17 -2.07
CA PHE A 9 4.27 -19.38 -2.19
C PHE A 9 3.96 -20.75 -2.79
N SER A 10 3.23 -21.57 -2.05
CA SER A 10 2.63 -22.83 -2.52
C SER A 10 1.49 -22.57 -3.53
N ASN A 11 1.12 -23.58 -4.33
CA ASN A 11 0.16 -23.47 -5.45
C ASN A 11 -1.20 -22.83 -5.10
N ASP A 12 -1.72 -23.03 -3.89
CA ASP A 12 -3.01 -22.44 -3.46
C ASP A 12 -2.94 -20.91 -3.28
N TYR A 13 -1.76 -20.37 -2.96
CA TYR A 13 -1.55 -18.94 -2.87
C TYR A 13 -1.54 -18.29 -4.26
N LEU A 14 -1.05 -18.97 -5.29
CA LEU A 14 -0.99 -18.43 -6.65
C LEU A 14 -2.38 -18.09 -7.22
N ILE A 15 -3.42 -18.84 -6.85
CA ILE A 15 -4.81 -18.55 -7.21
C ILE A 15 -5.28 -17.25 -6.54
N HIS A 16 -4.90 -17.02 -5.27
CA HIS A 16 -5.16 -15.76 -4.57
C HIS A 16 -4.41 -14.57 -5.19
N PHE A 17 -3.17 -14.75 -5.65
CA PHE A 17 -2.39 -13.72 -6.35
C PHE A 17 -3.00 -13.32 -7.71
N ASN A 18 -3.70 -14.23 -8.38
CA ASN A 18 -4.43 -13.92 -9.63
C ASN A 18 -5.85 -13.41 -9.42
N SER A 19 -6.30 -13.28 -8.16
CA SER A 19 -7.61 -12.68 -7.91
C SER A 19 -7.61 -11.20 -8.34
N PRO A 20 -8.73 -10.70 -8.93
CA PRO A 20 -8.85 -9.29 -9.29
C PRO A 20 -8.57 -8.35 -8.13
N LEU A 21 -9.03 -8.72 -6.93
CA LEU A 21 -8.78 -7.97 -5.69
C LEU A 21 -7.30 -7.87 -5.35
N PHE A 22 -6.54 -8.95 -5.52
CA PHE A 22 -5.11 -8.93 -5.24
C PHE A 22 -4.36 -8.00 -6.21
N GLN A 23 -4.67 -8.06 -7.51
CA GLN A 23 -4.06 -7.19 -8.50
C GLN A 23 -4.39 -5.72 -8.26
N GLU A 24 -5.62 -5.43 -7.83
CA GLU A 24 -6.04 -4.09 -7.43
C GLU A 24 -5.24 -3.58 -6.22
N ILE A 25 -5.11 -4.38 -5.16
CA ILE A 25 -4.32 -4.02 -3.96
C ILE A 25 -2.86 -3.76 -4.33
N LYS A 26 -2.27 -4.61 -5.18
CA LYS A 26 -0.89 -4.45 -5.66
C LYS A 26 -0.73 -3.16 -6.47
N GLY A 27 -1.68 -2.82 -7.33
CA GLY A 27 -1.68 -1.58 -8.11
C GLY A 27 -1.69 -0.35 -7.21
N ARG A 28 -2.62 -0.30 -6.24
CA ARG A 28 -2.70 0.78 -5.25
C ARG A 28 -1.39 0.93 -4.45
N GLN A 29 -0.74 -0.18 -4.08
CA GLN A 29 0.57 -0.15 -3.43
C GLN A 29 1.69 0.41 -4.32
N GLN A 30 1.68 0.10 -5.62
CA GLN A 30 2.65 0.67 -6.56
C GLN A 30 2.46 2.18 -6.72
N ASP A 31 1.22 2.65 -6.80
CA ASP A 31 0.90 4.07 -6.89
C ASP A 31 1.36 4.83 -5.64
N PHE A 32 1.11 4.26 -4.45
CA PHE A 32 1.62 4.80 -3.19
C PHE A 32 3.15 4.91 -3.20
N MET A 33 3.85 3.83 -3.55
CA MET A 33 5.32 3.83 -3.57
C MET A 33 5.89 4.80 -4.60
N LYS A 34 5.22 4.99 -5.75
CA LYS A 34 5.61 5.97 -6.77
C LYS A 34 5.53 7.40 -6.23
N ALA A 35 4.40 7.77 -5.62
CA ALA A 35 4.22 9.08 -5.02
C ALA A 35 5.19 9.31 -3.84
N PHE A 36 5.35 8.30 -2.97
CA PHE A 36 6.27 8.35 -1.84
C PHE A 36 7.74 8.56 -2.29
N ASN A 37 8.22 7.80 -3.28
CA ASN A 37 9.58 7.94 -3.80
C ASN A 37 9.81 9.28 -4.52
N ALA A 38 8.76 9.92 -5.02
CA ALA A 38 8.82 11.25 -5.63
C ALA A 38 8.76 12.39 -4.60
N GLY A 39 8.58 12.09 -3.31
CA GLY A 39 8.34 13.10 -2.28
C GLY A 39 6.95 13.75 -2.35
N ASP A 40 6.03 13.18 -3.12
CA ASP A 40 4.65 13.67 -3.29
C ASP A 40 3.76 13.11 -2.17
N ALA A 41 3.79 13.77 -1.01
CA ALA A 41 2.98 13.39 0.15
C ALA A 41 1.47 13.43 -0.15
N ALA A 42 1.01 14.41 -0.95
CA ALA A 42 -0.40 14.54 -1.32
C ALA A 42 -0.85 13.38 -2.23
N GLY A 43 -0.03 13.03 -3.22
CA GLY A 43 -0.25 11.86 -4.07
C GLY A 43 -0.28 10.55 -3.27
N ALA A 44 0.65 10.37 -2.33
CA ALA A 44 0.69 9.19 -1.46
C ALA A 44 -0.54 9.10 -0.55
N ALA A 45 -0.99 10.23 0.02
CA ALA A 45 -2.17 10.30 0.86
C ALA A 45 -3.48 10.02 0.07
N SER A 46 -3.53 10.39 -1.22
CA SER A 46 -4.71 10.18 -2.07
C SER A 46 -5.09 8.71 -2.28
N VAL A 47 -4.14 7.79 -2.12
CA VAL A 47 -4.36 6.34 -2.25
C VAL A 47 -5.16 5.77 -1.06
N TYR A 48 -5.09 6.41 0.10
CA TYR A 48 -5.84 6.01 1.29
C TYR A 48 -7.28 6.52 1.25
N ASP A 49 -8.16 5.81 1.93
CA ASP A 49 -9.50 6.31 2.21
C ASP A 49 -9.42 7.68 2.94
N PRO A 50 -10.26 8.67 2.61
CA PRO A 50 -10.28 9.97 3.29
C PRO A 50 -10.35 9.85 4.82
N ASP A 51 -11.06 8.84 5.33
CA ASP A 51 -11.24 8.57 6.77
C ASP A 51 -10.30 7.47 7.31
N GLY A 52 -9.37 7.00 6.47
CA GLY A 52 -8.40 5.97 6.83
C GLY A 52 -7.43 6.42 7.92
N TYR A 53 -6.81 5.45 8.61
CA TYR A 53 -5.75 5.72 9.58
C TYR A 53 -4.39 5.32 9.00
N PHE A 54 -3.42 6.23 9.12
CA PHE A 54 -2.02 5.93 8.90
C PHE A 54 -1.35 5.58 10.23
N MET A 55 -0.60 4.47 10.29
CA MET A 55 0.04 3.98 11.51
C MET A 55 1.56 3.97 11.35
N PRO A 56 2.25 5.10 11.63
CA PRO A 56 3.70 5.14 11.59
C PRO A 56 4.29 4.34 12.77
N ASN A 57 5.37 3.60 12.52
CA ASN A 57 6.05 2.83 13.56
C ASN A 57 6.48 3.73 14.73
N GLY A 58 6.07 3.34 15.95
CA GLY A 58 6.43 4.05 17.19
C GLY A 58 5.75 5.41 17.37
N ARG A 59 4.75 5.75 16.57
CA ARG A 59 3.98 7.00 16.69
C ARG A 59 2.48 6.70 16.82
N ASN A 60 1.75 7.69 17.31
CA ASN A 60 0.29 7.61 17.36
C ASN A 60 -0.28 7.50 15.94
N PRO A 61 -1.34 6.69 15.75
CA PRO A 61 -2.08 6.65 14.51
C PRO A 61 -2.57 8.04 14.12
N VAL A 62 -2.46 8.35 12.84
CA VAL A 62 -2.86 9.63 12.26
C VAL A 62 -4.16 9.41 11.48
N LYS A 63 -5.20 10.17 11.81
CA LYS A 63 -6.51 10.07 11.15
C LYS A 63 -6.56 10.92 9.89
N GLY A 64 -6.98 10.30 8.79
CA GLY A 64 -7.25 10.94 7.52
C GLY A 64 -6.01 11.39 6.76
N ARG A 65 -6.24 11.85 5.53
CA ARG A 65 -5.18 12.25 4.59
C ARG A 65 -4.43 13.52 5.01
N SER A 66 -5.04 14.35 5.85
CA SER A 66 -4.49 15.64 6.28
C SER A 66 -3.31 15.55 7.24
N GLY A 67 -3.04 14.37 7.81
CA GLY A 67 -1.89 14.17 8.67
C GLY A 67 -0.72 13.41 8.02
N LEU A 68 -0.82 13.13 6.72
CA LEU A 68 0.26 12.62 5.87
C LEU A 68 0.91 13.80 5.12
#